data_AF-A0A7W9MVM9-F1
#
_entry.id   AF-A0A7W9MVM9-F1
#
_cell.length_a   1.000
_cell.length_b   1.000
_cell.length_c   1.000
_cell.angle_alpha   90.00
_cell.angle_beta   90.00
_cell.angle_gamma   90.00
#
_symmetry.space_group_name_H-M   'P 1'
#
loop_
_entity.id
_entity.type
_entity.pdbx_description
1 polymer ?
#
loop_
_entity_poly.entity_id
_entity_poly.type
_entity_poly.pdbx_seq_one_letter_code
_entity_poly.pdbx_strand_id
1 'polypeptide(L)'
;MTQQGPPRAFWLVRSDGGGAVAEGVLWGDGVVAVRWCGQGTAVSVWSGGLDALLAGHGRDGSTEVRWTPLHDEHTHEHHDQPRDQADEPVRRPPPYLPAPGVDGRCVRCGGSWPCLDCGL
;
A
#
# COMPACT_ATOMS: atom_id res chain seq x y z
N MET A 1 -5.20 -16.63 -10.07
CA MET A 1 -4.57 -15.71 -9.11
C MET A 1 -5.66 -15.28 -8.16
N THR A 2 -5.59 -15.67 -6.89
CA THR A 2 -6.55 -15.21 -5.87
C THR A 2 -6.30 -13.71 -5.66
N GLN A 3 -7.35 -12.90 -5.80
CA GLN A 3 -7.26 -11.50 -5.46
C GLN A 3 -6.90 -11.42 -3.96
N GLN A 4 -5.75 -10.83 -3.65
CA GLN A 4 -5.35 -10.57 -2.26
C GLN A 4 -6.10 -9.32 -1.80
N GLY A 5 -6.61 -9.34 -0.57
CA GLY A 5 -7.38 -8.22 -0.01
C GLY A 5 -6.60 -6.89 -0.07
N PRO A 6 -7.30 -5.74 0.08
CA PRO A 6 -6.69 -4.44 -0.08
C PRO A 6 -5.53 -4.24 0.91
N PRO A 7 -4.44 -3.55 0.51
CA PRO A 7 -3.35 -3.23 1.41
C PRO A 7 -3.84 -2.38 2.58
N ARG A 8 -3.32 -2.63 3.77
CA ARG A 8 -3.71 -1.94 5.00
C ARG A 8 -2.54 -1.09 5.49
N ALA A 9 -2.72 0.22 5.52
CA ALA A 9 -1.72 1.14 6.02
C ALA A 9 -1.73 1.22 7.56
N PHE A 10 -0.57 1.46 8.15
CA PHE A 10 -0.37 1.58 9.58
C PHE A 10 0.81 2.51 9.91
N TRP A 11 0.85 2.95 11.16
CA TRP A 11 1.99 3.57 11.80
C TRP A 11 2.65 2.58 12.76
N LEU A 12 3.96 2.50 12.72
CA LEU A 12 4.74 1.88 13.77
C LEU A 12 5.09 2.96 14.80
N VAL A 13 4.69 2.77 16.05
CA VAL A 13 4.82 3.80 17.10
C VAL A 13 5.49 3.24 18.34
N ARG A 14 6.14 4.11 19.10
CA ARG A 14 6.71 3.76 20.41
C ARG A 14 5.66 3.89 21.52
N SER A 15 5.53 2.86 22.34
CA SER A 15 4.61 2.82 23.48
C SER A 15 5.04 3.73 24.63
N ASP A 16 6.33 4.07 24.71
CA ASP A 16 6.93 4.92 25.74
C ASP A 16 6.72 6.44 25.50
N GLY A 17 5.92 6.81 24.49
CA GLY A 17 5.67 8.20 24.13
C GLY A 17 6.66 8.77 23.10
N GLY A 18 7.59 7.98 22.57
CA GLY A 18 8.54 8.39 21.52
C GLY A 18 7.92 8.71 20.14
N GLY A 19 6.61 8.57 19.98
CA GLY A 19 5.90 8.92 18.75
C GLY A 19 6.03 7.88 17.63
N ALA A 20 5.67 8.27 16.40
CA ALA A 20 5.76 7.41 15.23
C ALA A 20 7.20 7.26 14.76
N VAL A 21 7.62 6.01 14.51
CA VAL A 21 8.97 5.66 14.05
C VAL A 21 9.00 5.14 12.62
N ALA A 22 7.86 4.70 12.08
CA ALA A 22 7.72 4.35 10.67
C ALA A 22 6.27 4.44 10.19
N GLU A 23 6.13 4.66 8.88
CA GLU A 23 4.91 4.43 8.10
C GLU A 23 4.98 3.02 7.50
N GLY A 24 3.88 2.30 7.44
CA GLY A 24 3.87 0.92 6.94
C GLY A 24 2.63 0.55 6.14
N VAL A 25 2.79 -0.47 5.30
CA VAL A 25 1.70 -1.12 4.55
C VAL A 25 1.84 -2.63 4.71
N LEU A 26 0.74 -3.29 5.09
CA LEU A 26 0.58 -4.75 5.08
C LEU A 26 -0.23 -5.14 3.83
N TRP A 27 0.35 -5.97 2.97
CA TRP A 27 -0.34 -6.54 1.81
C TRP A 27 -1.15 -7.78 2.20
N GLY A 28 -2.14 -8.12 1.36
CA GLY A 28 -3.04 -9.26 1.61
C GLY A 28 -2.34 -10.63 1.54
N ASP A 29 -1.10 -10.70 1.06
CA ASP A 29 -0.24 -11.89 1.14
C ASP A 29 0.59 -11.98 2.43
N GLY A 30 0.48 -11.00 3.32
CA GLY A 30 1.21 -10.93 4.57
C GLY A 30 2.55 -10.20 4.49
N VAL A 31 2.99 -9.76 3.31
CA VAL A 31 4.23 -8.97 3.18
C VAL A 31 4.02 -7.58 3.79
N VAL A 32 5.06 -7.02 4.40
CA VAL A 32 5.04 -5.66 4.97
C VAL A 32 6.16 -4.82 4.38
N ALA A 33 5.88 -3.57 4.02
CA ALA A 33 6.90 -2.56 3.77
C ALA A 33 6.74 -1.45 4.80
N VAL A 34 7.88 -0.94 5.27
CA VAL A 34 7.93 0.19 6.20
C VAL A 34 8.93 1.22 5.71
N ARG A 35 8.53 2.49 5.81
CA ARG A 35 9.38 3.67 5.61
C ARG A 35 9.69 4.27 6.98
N TRP A 36 10.96 4.24 7.36
CA TRP A 36 11.44 4.71 8.66
C TRP A 36 11.46 6.23 8.74
N CYS A 37 10.92 6.80 9.82
CA CYS A 37 10.91 8.24 10.07
C CYS A 37 12.26 8.73 10.59
N GLY A 38 12.57 10.02 10.40
CA GLY A 38 13.79 10.67 10.89
C GLY A 38 14.84 10.98 9.81
N GLN A 39 16.04 11.35 10.26
CA GLN A 39 17.17 11.65 9.37
C GLN A 39 17.79 10.34 8.86
N GLY A 40 18.00 10.21 7.56
CA GLY A 40 18.46 8.95 6.94
C GLY A 40 17.33 7.97 6.66
N THR A 41 16.22 8.46 6.09
CA THR A 41 15.02 7.68 5.76
C THR A 41 15.38 6.44 4.92
N ALA A 42 14.94 5.27 5.38
CA ALA A 42 15.11 4.00 4.68
C ALA A 42 13.76 3.31 4.49
N VAL A 43 13.68 2.42 3.50
CA VAL A 43 12.55 1.51 3.30
C VAL A 43 13.04 0.09 3.50
N SER A 44 12.27 -0.71 4.24
CA SER A 44 12.54 -2.14 4.41
C SER A 44 11.29 -2.97 4.13
N VAL A 45 11.48 -4.16 3.57
CA VAL A 45 10.41 -5.11 3.22
C VAL A 45 10.61 -6.41 3.99
N TRP A 46 9.52 -6.93 4.55
CA TRP A 46 9.48 -8.07 5.46
C TRP A 46 8.52 -9.11 4.92
N SER A 47 9.05 -10.23 4.40
CA SER A 47 8.24 -11.34 3.90
C SER A 47 7.58 -12.17 5.01
N GLY A 48 8.14 -12.14 6.23
CA GLY A 48 7.53 -12.73 7.42
C GLY A 48 6.47 -11.85 8.09
N GLY A 49 6.03 -10.78 7.42
CA GLY A 49 4.97 -9.89 7.88
C GLY A 49 5.28 -9.11 9.16
N LEU A 50 4.22 -8.73 9.88
CA LEU A 50 4.32 -7.93 11.09
C LEU A 50 5.09 -8.63 12.21
N ASP A 51 4.99 -9.95 12.34
CA ASP A 51 5.70 -10.70 13.37
C ASP A 51 7.21 -10.61 13.18
N ALA A 52 7.70 -10.76 11.94
CA ALA A 52 9.12 -10.60 11.64
C ALA A 52 9.61 -9.16 11.86
N LEU A 53 8.81 -8.16 11.47
CA LEU A 53 9.09 -6.75 11.73
C LEU A 53 9.21 -6.47 13.24
N LEU A 54 8.24 -6.93 14.04
CA LEU A 54 8.19 -6.70 15.49
C LEU A 54 9.26 -7.51 16.24
N ALA A 55 9.60 -8.71 15.79
CA ALA A 55 10.72 -9.47 16.36
C ALA A 55 12.06 -8.75 16.15
N GLY A 56 12.27 -8.11 14.99
CA GLY A 56 13.50 -7.38 14.67
C GLY A 56 13.58 -5.99 15.32
N HIS A 57 12.45 -5.27 15.38
CA HIS A 57 12.44 -3.84 15.73
C HIS A 57 11.56 -3.48 16.94
N GLY A 58 10.77 -4.42 17.46
CA GLY A 58 9.90 -4.24 18.63
C GLY A 58 10.42 -4.90 19.90
N ARG A 59 11.75 -5.07 20.05
CA ARG A 59 12.35 -5.65 21.26
C ARG A 59 11.82 -4.91 22.50
N ASP A 60 11.48 -5.71 23.51
CA ASP A 60 10.90 -5.30 24.80
C ASP A 60 9.45 -4.79 24.76
N GLY A 61 8.71 -5.04 23.67
CA GLY A 61 7.28 -4.67 23.57
C GLY A 61 7.03 -3.16 23.53
N SER A 62 8.08 -2.37 23.29
CA SER A 62 8.04 -0.91 23.29
C SER A 62 7.52 -0.30 21.99
N THR A 63 7.13 -1.15 21.02
CA THR A 63 6.70 -0.73 19.68
C THR A 63 5.39 -1.40 19.29
N GLU A 64 4.43 -0.61 18.84
CA GLU A 64 3.07 -1.02 18.52
C GLU A 64 2.70 -0.66 17.08
N VAL A 65 1.82 -1.44 16.49
CA VAL A 65 1.19 -1.17 15.19
C VAL A 65 -0.12 -0.43 15.42
N ARG A 66 -0.24 0.78 14.87
CA ARG A 66 -1.48 1.56 14.84
C ARG A 66 -2.00 1.66 13.42
N TRP A 67 -3.09 0.97 13.13
CA TRP A 67 -3.73 1.00 11.82
C TRP A 67 -4.24 2.39 11.49
N THR A 68 -3.98 2.86 10.28
CA THR A 68 -4.69 4.03 9.77
C THR A 68 -6.12 3.61 9.44
N PRO A 69 -7.13 4.44 9.70
CA PRO A 69 -8.46 4.20 9.19
C PRO A 69 -8.38 3.95 7.68
N LEU A 70 -9.16 2.99 7.17
CA LEU A 70 -9.40 2.93 5.75
C LEU A 70 -10.03 4.28 5.39
N HIS A 71 -9.35 5.04 4.54
CA HIS A 71 -9.96 6.23 3.97
C HIS A 71 -11.00 5.71 2.99
N ASP A 72 -12.24 5.54 3.45
CA ASP A 72 -13.35 5.37 2.53
C ASP A 72 -13.41 6.65 1.69
N GLU A 73 -13.18 6.52 0.40
CA GLU A 73 -13.20 7.63 -0.56
C GLU A 73 -14.64 8.11 -0.83
N HIS A 74 -15.41 8.39 0.22
CA HIS A 74 -16.78 8.88 0.11
C HIS A 74 -17.09 9.96 1.14
N THR A 75 -16.54 11.16 0.94
CA THR A 75 -17.30 12.40 1.21
C THR A 75 -16.89 13.46 0.19
N HIS A 76 -17.24 13.23 -1.07
CA HIS A 76 -17.70 14.34 -1.91
C HIS A 76 -19.23 14.22 -1.92
N GLU A 77 -19.90 15.11 -1.19
CA GLU A 77 -21.35 15.27 -1.24
C GLU A 77 -21.74 15.61 -2.69
N HIS A 78 -22.08 14.58 -3.46
CA HIS A 78 -22.71 14.75 -4.77
C HIS A 78 -24.13 15.25 -4.53
N HIS A 79 -24.29 16.56 -4.72
CA HIS A 79 -25.57 17.25 -4.81
C HIS A 79 -26.49 16.51 -5.79
N ASP A 80 -27.67 16.15 -5.29
CA ASP A 80 -28.69 15.32 -5.92
C ASP A 80 -29.13 15.88 -7.30
N GLN A 81 -28.95 15.09 -8.36
CA GLN A 81 -29.72 15.23 -9.60
C GLN A 81 -30.07 13.84 -10.14
N PRO A 82 -31.35 13.55 -10.43
CA PRO A 82 -31.75 12.26 -10.98
C PRO A 82 -31.40 12.21 -12.46
N ARG A 83 -30.68 11.18 -12.90
CA ARG A 83 -30.56 10.83 -14.32
C ARG A 83 -30.91 9.37 -14.54
N ASP A 84 -31.73 9.19 -15.56
CA ASP A 84 -32.28 7.96 -16.12
C ASP A 84 -31.32 6.76 -16.16
N GLN A 85 -31.88 5.58 -15.92
CA GLN A 85 -31.26 4.28 -16.19
C GLN A 85 -30.88 4.17 -17.67
N ALA A 86 -29.58 4.10 -17.94
CA ALA A 86 -29.04 3.63 -19.21
C ALA A 86 -27.81 2.75 -18.93
N ASP A 87 -27.88 1.50 -19.43
CA ASP A 87 -26.81 0.51 -19.62
C ASP A 87 -25.65 0.49 -18.60
N GLU A 88 -25.63 -0.52 -17.71
CA GLU A 88 -24.47 -0.73 -16.82
C GLU A 88 -23.21 -1.05 -17.65
N PRO A 89 -22.15 -0.22 -17.59
CA PRO A 89 -20.94 -0.48 -18.34
C PRO A 89 -20.22 -1.69 -17.75
N VAL A 90 -19.87 -2.65 -18.62
CA VAL A 90 -18.95 -3.75 -18.30
C VAL A 90 -17.72 -3.19 -17.59
N ARG A 91 -17.57 -3.49 -16.30
CA ARG A 91 -16.41 -3.04 -15.51
C ARG A 91 -15.15 -3.63 -16.12
N ARG A 92 -14.38 -2.80 -16.83
CA ARG A 92 -13.03 -3.17 -17.28
C ARG A 92 -12.17 -3.42 -16.05
N PRO A 93 -11.39 -4.51 -15.99
CA PRO A 93 -10.43 -4.69 -14.92
C PRO A 93 -9.50 -3.47 -14.86
N PRO A 94 -9.08 -3.04 -13.66
CA PRO A 94 -8.16 -1.92 -13.53
C PRO A 94 -6.84 -2.24 -14.26
N PRO A 95 -6.20 -1.23 -14.88
CA PRO A 95 -4.95 -1.44 -15.60
C PRO A 95 -3.89 -2.01 -14.66
N TYR A 96 -3.27 -3.13 -15.06
CA TYR A 96 -2.19 -3.77 -14.31
C TYR A 96 -0.85 -3.24 -14.80
N LEU A 97 -0.11 -2.50 -13.98
CA LEU A 97 1.21 -2.02 -14.39
C LEU A 97 2.25 -3.16 -14.31
N PRO A 98 2.99 -3.45 -15.39
CA PRO A 98 4.12 -4.38 -15.32
C PRO A 98 5.22 -3.81 -14.40
N ALA A 99 5.94 -4.70 -13.72
CA ALA A 99 7.03 -4.32 -12.83
C ALA A 99 8.10 -3.48 -13.57
N PRO A 100 8.67 -2.46 -12.92
CA PRO A 100 9.85 -1.80 -13.44
C PRO A 100 11.08 -2.71 -13.30
N GLY A 101 11.97 -2.67 -14.29
CA GLY A 101 13.33 -3.16 -14.23
C GLY A 101 14.20 -2.23 -13.39
N VAL A 102 15.40 -2.71 -13.05
CA VAL A 102 16.37 -1.98 -12.21
C VAL A 102 16.82 -0.64 -12.82
N ASP A 103 16.61 -0.46 -14.12
CA ASP A 103 16.93 0.71 -14.93
C ASP A 103 15.73 1.67 -15.11
N GLY A 104 14.61 1.43 -14.41
CA GLY A 104 13.40 2.23 -14.53
C GLY A 104 12.59 1.97 -15.81
N ARG A 105 12.82 0.83 -16.48
CA ARG A 105 12.12 0.46 -17.71
C ARG A 105 11.11 -0.67 -17.50
N CYS A 106 10.08 -0.76 -18.33
CA CYS A 106 9.13 -1.87 -18.30
C CYS A 106 9.83 -3.20 -18.61
N VAL A 107 9.72 -4.20 -17.73
CA VAL A 107 10.33 -5.53 -17.95
C VAL A 107 9.76 -6.27 -19.17
N ARG A 108 8.61 -5.84 -19.69
CA ARG A 108 7.95 -6.49 -20.83
C ARG A 108 8.35 -5.90 -22.18
N CYS A 109 8.43 -4.58 -22.29
CA CYS A 109 8.71 -3.90 -23.57
C CYS A 109 10.00 -3.08 -23.58
N GLY A 110 10.66 -2.89 -22.44
CA GLY A 110 11.85 -2.02 -22.32
C GLY A 110 11.55 -0.52 -22.44
N GLY A 111 10.28 -0.10 -22.49
CA GLY A 111 9.89 1.30 -22.49
C GLY A 111 10.06 1.98 -21.12
N SER A 112 9.89 3.31 -21.06
CA SER A 112 9.93 4.07 -19.80
C SER A 112 8.77 3.69 -18.88
N TRP A 113 9.06 3.51 -17.59
CA TRP A 113 8.04 3.27 -16.57
C TRP A 113 7.47 4.60 -16.03
N PRO A 114 6.16 4.71 -15.70
CA PRO A 114 5.12 3.69 -15.79
C PRO A 114 4.69 3.39 -17.23
N CYS A 115 4.68 2.11 -17.60
CA CYS A 115 4.27 1.67 -18.94
C CYS A 115 2.79 1.28 -18.95
N LEU A 116 1.98 2.16 -19.54
CA LEU A 116 0.53 1.99 -19.65
C LEU A 116 0.15 1.03 -20.79
N ASP A 117 0.99 0.91 -21.83
CA ASP A 117 0.69 0.09 -23.01
C ASP A 117 0.74 -1.42 -22.73
N CYS A 118 1.62 -1.84 -21.82
CA CYS A 118 1.77 -3.25 -21.45
C CYS A 118 0.79 -3.71 -20.35
N GLY A 119 0.02 -2.77 -19.79
CA GLY A 119 -0.88 -2.98 -18.65
C GLY A 119 -2.38 -2.92 -18.97
N LEU A 120 -2.71 -2.77 -20.25
CA LEU A 120 -4.06 -2.86 -20.81
C LEU A 120 -4.32 -4.23 -21.43
#